data_AF-A0A7W3XZQ0-F1
#
_entry.id   AF-A0A7W3XZQ0-F1
#
_cell.length_a   1.000
_cell.length_b   1.000
_cell.length_c   1.000
_cell.angle_alpha   90.00
_cell.angle_beta   90.00
_cell.angle_gamma   90.00
#
_symmetry.space_group_name_H-M   'P 1'
#
loop_
_entity.id
_entity.type
_entity.pdbx_description
1 polymer ?
#
loop_
_entity_poly.entity_id
_entity_poly.type
_entity_poly.pdbx_seq_one_letter_code
_entity_poly.pdbx_strand_id
1 'polypeptide(L)'
;YTSYAKMNAEDMRALYDYLMNEVPAQNTANRASDISWPLSMRWPLAVWNQLFHDDTPYQPDHDQSAEWNRGAYLVQGAGHCGSCHTPRGWAMQEKGLDSKEPAFLSGAELDDWYASGLRGMKQDEVVALLKT
;
A
#
# COMPACT_ATOMS: atom_id res chain seq x y z
N TYR A 1 -1.47 3.18 -9.09
CA TYR A 1 -0.92 2.93 -7.74
C TYR A 1 -1.09 1.45 -7.48
N THR A 2 -0.02 0.76 -7.10
CA THR A 2 0.01 -0.72 -7.11
C THR A 2 -1.02 -1.36 -6.18
N SER A 3 -1.24 -0.83 -4.98
CA SER A 3 -2.23 -1.39 -4.05
C SER A 3 -3.66 -1.27 -4.58
N TYR A 4 -4.07 -0.11 -5.11
CA TYR A 4 -5.41 0.06 -5.66
C TYR A 4 -5.66 -0.77 -6.92
N ALA A 5 -4.61 -1.15 -7.66
CA ALA A 5 -4.76 -2.06 -8.80
C ALA A 5 -5.25 -3.45 -8.39
N LYS A 6 -5.02 -3.87 -7.14
CA LYS A 6 -5.53 -5.13 -6.59
C LYS A 6 -7.05 -5.14 -6.43
N MET A 7 -7.68 -3.98 -6.29
CA MET A 7 -9.12 -3.85 -6.08
C MET A 7 -9.90 -4.23 -7.33
N ASN A 8 -11.01 -4.94 -7.17
CA ASN A 8 -11.89 -5.25 -8.29
C ASN A 8 -12.65 -3.98 -8.74
N ALA A 9 -13.16 -4.00 -9.97
CA ALA A 9 -13.78 -2.84 -10.59
C ALA A 9 -15.08 -2.38 -9.90
N GLU A 10 -15.83 -3.32 -9.31
CA GLU A 10 -17.07 -3.04 -8.59
C GLU A 10 -16.78 -2.25 -7.31
N ASP A 11 -15.84 -2.72 -6.49
CA ASP A 11 -15.42 -2.05 -5.26
C ASP A 11 -14.81 -0.68 -5.54
N MET A 12 -14.00 -0.55 -6.61
CA MET A 12 -13.44 0.75 -7.02
C MET A 12 -14.52 1.75 -7.43
N ARG A 13 -15.56 1.29 -8.15
CA ARG A 13 -16.69 2.14 -8.52
C ARG A 13 -17.52 2.53 -7.28
N ALA A 14 -17.80 1.58 -6.40
CA ALA A 14 -18.54 1.84 -5.17
C ALA A 14 -17.81 2.89 -4.29
N LEU A 15 -16.49 2.77 -4.15
CA LEU A 15 -15.69 3.75 -3.42
C LEU A 15 -15.73 5.13 -4.08
N TYR A 16 -15.61 5.19 -5.41
CA TYR A 16 -15.73 6.44 -6.15
C TYR A 16 -17.09 7.09 -5.95
N ASP A 17 -18.18 6.33 -6.11
CA ASP A 17 -19.54 6.85 -5.99
C ASP A 17 -19.81 7.37 -4.57
N TYR A 18 -19.39 6.62 -3.55
CA TYR A 18 -19.51 7.06 -2.16
C TYR A 18 -18.77 8.38 -1.91
N LEU A 19 -17.49 8.46 -2.28
CA LEU A 19 -16.66 9.63 -2.01
C LEU A 19 -17.06 10.87 -2.82
N MET A 20 -17.54 10.67 -4.05
CA MET A 20 -17.84 11.78 -4.96
C MET A 20 -19.29 12.26 -4.88
N ASN A 21 -20.24 11.38 -4.53
CA ASN A 21 -21.67 11.68 -4.61
C ASN A 21 -22.42 11.56 -3.28
N GLU A 22 -21.96 10.72 -2.35
CA GLU A 22 -22.69 10.47 -1.09
C GLU A 22 -22.13 11.27 0.08
N VAL A 23 -20.81 11.48 0.13
CA VAL A 23 -20.17 12.26 1.20
C VAL A 23 -20.36 13.76 0.95
N PRO A 24 -20.99 14.51 1.87
CA PRO A 24 -21.13 15.96 1.73
C PRO A 24 -19.77 16.64 1.71
N ALA A 25 -19.54 17.49 0.71
CA ALA A 25 -18.32 18.28 0.64
C ALA A 25 -18.21 19.22 1.85
N GLN A 26 -17.00 19.34 2.39
CA GLN A 26 -16.71 20.37 3.39
C GLN A 26 -16.79 21.75 2.73
N ASN A 27 -17.36 22.74 3.44
CA ASN A 27 -17.39 24.13 2.98
C ASN A 27 -16.03 24.82 3.20
N THR A 28 -14.96 24.19 2.74
CA THR A 28 -13.59 24.68 2.80
C THR A 28 -12.96 24.47 1.43
N ALA A 29 -12.46 25.56 0.84
CA ALA A 29 -11.80 25.48 -0.45
C ALA A 29 -10.50 24.65 -0.34
N ASN A 30 -10.20 23.89 -1.40
CA ASN A 30 -8.93 23.18 -1.49
C ASN A 30 -7.76 24.16 -1.49
N ARG A 31 -6.71 23.80 -0.76
CA ARG A 31 -5.46 24.57 -0.77
C ARG A 31 -4.77 24.41 -2.13
N ALA A 32 -4.22 25.50 -2.64
CA ALA A 32 -3.30 25.42 -3.76
C ALA A 32 -2.07 24.58 -3.36
N SER A 33 -1.43 23.93 -4.33
CA SER A 33 -0.20 23.19 -4.08
C SER A 33 0.90 24.16 -3.62
N ASP A 34 1.55 23.83 -2.50
CA ASP A 34 2.70 24.53 -1.93
C ASP A 34 4.03 23.82 -2.27
N ILE A 35 3.98 22.79 -3.12
CA ILE A 35 5.17 22.07 -3.58
C ILE A 35 5.98 22.99 -4.48
N SER A 36 7.15 23.39 -3.99
CA SER A 36 8.04 24.29 -4.72
C SER A 36 8.68 23.60 -5.92
N TRP A 37 9.02 24.39 -6.95
CA TRP A 37 9.86 23.89 -8.04
C TRP A 37 11.25 23.53 -7.51
N PRO A 38 11.87 22.42 -7.97
CA PRO A 38 11.44 21.52 -9.04
C PRO A 38 10.57 20.32 -8.59
N LEU A 39 10.25 20.19 -7.31
CA LEU A 39 9.50 19.04 -6.76
C LEU A 39 8.05 18.96 -7.28
N SER A 40 7.50 20.06 -7.80
CA SER A 40 6.18 20.09 -8.44
C SER A 40 6.13 19.48 -9.85
N MET A 41 7.28 19.11 -10.42
CA MET A 41 7.32 18.40 -11.71
C MET A 41 6.67 17.02 -11.58
N ARG A 42 5.68 16.73 -12.43
CA ARG A 42 4.97 15.44 -12.42
C ARG A 42 5.62 14.36 -13.27
N TRP A 43 6.40 14.72 -14.28
CA TRP A 43 7.00 13.76 -15.21
C TRP A 43 7.93 12.72 -14.56
N PRO A 44 8.70 13.02 -13.47
CA PRO A 44 9.52 12.00 -12.83
C PRO A 44 8.68 10.87 -12.24
N LEU A 45 7.49 11.17 -11.71
CA LEU A 45 6.56 10.14 -11.22
C LEU A 45 6.02 9.26 -12.34
N ALA A 46 5.87 9.80 -13.56
CA ALA A 46 5.46 9.00 -14.71
C ALA A 46 6.54 7.97 -15.08
N VAL A 47 7.82 8.37 -15.10
CA VAL A 47 8.96 7.46 -15.30
C VAL A 47 9.03 6.43 -14.19
N TRP A 48 8.85 6.85 -12.93
CA TRP A 48 8.84 5.94 -11.79
C TRP A 48 7.72 4.89 -11.90
N ASN A 49 6.50 5.32 -12.24
CA ASN A 49 5.37 4.42 -12.43
C ASN A 49 5.64 3.40 -13.55
N GLN A 50 6.26 3.83 -14.65
CA GLN A 50 6.61 2.91 -15.75
C GLN A 50 7.57 1.79 -15.29
N LEU A 51 8.43 2.06 -14.31
CA LEU A 51 9.41 1.10 -13.81
C LEU A 51 8.88 0.19 -12.70
N PHE A 52 7.98 0.69 -11.85
CA PHE A 52 7.63 0.06 -10.57
C PHE A 52 6.15 -0.16 -10.31
N HIS A 53 5.26 0.32 -11.19
CA HIS A 53 3.83 0.08 -11.04
C HIS A 53 3.47 -1.34 -11.50
N ASP A 54 2.83 -2.12 -10.62
CA ASP A 54 2.10 -3.33 -10.99
C ASP A 54 0.61 -3.01 -11.04
N ASP A 55 -0.04 -3.32 -12.16
CA ASP A 55 -1.45 -3.07 -12.42
C ASP A 55 -2.30 -4.35 -12.33
N THR A 56 -1.72 -5.43 -11.81
CA THR A 56 -2.35 -6.75 -11.75
C THR A 56 -3.41 -6.82 -10.64
N PRO A 57 -4.70 -7.09 -10.95
CA PRO A 57 -5.74 -7.28 -9.96
C PRO A 57 -5.49 -8.48 -9.05
N TYR A 58 -6.06 -8.46 -7.83
CA TYR A 58 -6.01 -9.61 -6.95
C TYR A 58 -6.69 -10.82 -7.60
N GLN A 59 -6.04 -11.97 -7.53
CA GLN A 59 -6.60 -13.25 -7.97
C GLN A 59 -6.71 -14.17 -6.75
N PRO A 60 -7.90 -14.73 -6.47
CA PRO A 60 -8.05 -15.68 -5.37
C PRO A 60 -7.10 -16.87 -5.52
N ASP A 61 -6.44 -17.22 -4.42
CA ASP A 61 -5.68 -18.45 -4.31
C ASP A 61 -6.65 -19.62 -4.09
N HIS A 62 -6.61 -20.60 -5.00
CA HIS A 62 -7.49 -21.77 -4.97
C HIS A 62 -7.16 -22.74 -3.83
N ASP A 63 -5.95 -22.67 -3.27
CA ASP A 63 -5.54 -23.51 -2.15
C ASP A 63 -5.92 -22.90 -0.78
N GLN A 64 -6.56 -21.72 -0.79
CA GLN A 64 -6.90 -20.95 0.41
C GLN A 64 -8.41 -20.81 0.59
N SER A 65 -8.84 -20.60 1.84
CA SER A 65 -10.25 -20.38 2.16
C SER A 65 -10.77 -19.05 1.60
N ALA A 66 -12.10 -18.90 1.53
CA ALA A 66 -12.72 -17.65 1.12
C ALA A 66 -12.38 -16.49 2.09
N GLU A 67 -12.32 -16.78 3.39
CA GLU A 67 -11.96 -15.81 4.42
C GLU A 67 -10.51 -15.36 4.28
N TRP A 68 -9.59 -16.30 4.02
CA TRP A 68 -8.19 -15.97 3.77
C TRP A 68 -8.05 -15.09 2.54
N ASN A 69 -8.72 -15.45 1.43
CA ASN A 69 -8.71 -14.67 0.19
C ASN A 69 -9.27 -13.26 0.39
N ARG A 70 -10.33 -13.11 1.19
CA ARG A 70 -10.87 -11.79 1.56
C ARG A 70 -9.84 -10.99 2.36
N GLY A 71 -9.15 -11.61 3.32
CA GLY A 71 -8.09 -10.98 4.09
C GLY A 71 -6.94 -10.51 3.20
N ALA A 72 -6.45 -11.38 2.32
CA ALA A 72 -5.39 -11.07 1.37
C ALA A 72 -5.78 -9.92 0.43
N TYR A 73 -7.01 -9.93 -0.11
CA TYR A 73 -7.55 -8.83 -0.91
C TYR A 73 -7.52 -7.48 -0.18
N LEU A 74 -7.93 -7.45 1.08
CA LEU A 74 -7.93 -6.22 1.89
C LEU A 74 -6.51 -5.77 2.23
N VAL A 75 -5.64 -6.70 2.62
CA VAL A 75 -4.25 -6.42 3.05
C VAL A 75 -3.38 -5.93 1.88
N GLN A 76 -3.51 -6.57 0.71
CA GLN A 76 -2.75 -6.23 -0.49
C GLN A 76 -3.34 -5.04 -1.24
N GLY A 77 -4.67 -4.86 -1.15
CA GLY A 77 -5.42 -3.83 -1.85
C GLY A 77 -5.70 -2.59 -1.00
N ALA A 78 -6.96 -2.40 -0.61
CA ALA A 78 -7.45 -1.18 0.02
C ALA A 78 -6.74 -0.80 1.33
N GLY A 79 -6.34 -1.80 2.13
CA GLY A 79 -5.60 -1.59 3.37
C GLY A 79 -4.11 -1.31 3.17
N HIS A 80 -3.58 -1.54 1.96
CA HIS A 80 -2.22 -1.21 1.52
C HIS A 80 -1.14 -1.51 2.57
N CYS A 81 -1.26 -2.63 3.30
CA CYS A 81 -0.45 -2.87 4.50
C CYS A 81 1.05 -2.95 4.17
N GLY A 82 1.38 -3.41 2.97
CA GLY A 82 2.75 -3.43 2.43
C GLY A 82 3.39 -2.04 2.36
N SER A 83 2.62 -0.97 2.19
CA SER A 83 3.17 0.39 2.11
C SER A 83 3.92 0.79 3.38
N CYS A 84 3.53 0.25 4.54
CA CYS A 84 4.26 0.46 5.79
C CYS A 84 5.15 -0.74 6.14
N HIS A 85 4.66 -1.96 5.94
CA HIS A 85 5.28 -3.17 6.50
C HIS A 85 6.18 -3.94 5.51
N THR A 86 6.45 -3.39 4.33
CA THR A 86 7.38 -3.97 3.34
C THR A 86 8.58 -3.05 3.12
N PRO A 87 9.82 -3.60 3.10
CA PRO A 87 11.03 -2.82 2.83
C PRO A 87 10.97 -2.05 1.51
N ARG A 88 11.60 -0.88 1.49
CA ARG A 88 11.75 -0.05 0.29
C ARG A 88 13.03 -0.39 -0.47
N GLY A 89 12.96 -0.31 -1.80
CA GLY A 89 14.09 -0.43 -2.70
C GLY A 89 14.86 0.88 -2.85
N TRP A 90 15.89 0.86 -3.70
CA TRP A 90 16.76 2.02 -3.93
C TRP A 90 16.01 3.25 -4.51
N ALA A 91 14.88 3.04 -5.18
CA ALA A 91 14.02 4.09 -5.73
C ALA A 91 12.73 4.28 -4.90
N MET A 92 12.73 3.84 -3.63
CA MET A 92 11.58 3.91 -2.72
C MET A 92 10.35 3.08 -3.13
N GLN A 93 10.48 2.17 -4.09
CA GLN A 93 9.46 1.17 -4.43
C GLN A 93 9.33 0.09 -3.36
N GLU A 94 8.15 -0.49 -3.18
CA GLU A 94 7.97 -1.67 -2.34
C GLU A 94 8.74 -2.85 -2.93
N LYS A 95 9.47 -3.61 -2.09
CA LYS A 95 10.20 -4.80 -2.53
C LYS A 95 9.35 -6.07 -2.58
N GLY A 96 8.06 -5.96 -2.28
CA GLY A 96 7.08 -7.04 -2.34
C GLY A 96 5.65 -6.51 -2.25
N LEU A 97 4.74 -7.13 -2.98
CA LEU A 97 3.36 -6.68 -3.21
C LEU A 97 2.33 -7.73 -2.78
N ASP A 98 2.74 -9.01 -2.72
CA ASP A 98 1.87 -10.10 -2.26
C ASP A 98 2.65 -11.18 -1.50
N SER A 99 1.91 -12.17 -0.98
CA SER A 99 2.45 -13.26 -0.15
C SER A 99 3.43 -14.20 -0.87
N LYS A 100 3.57 -14.11 -2.19
CA LYS A 100 4.55 -14.90 -2.96
C LYS A 100 5.95 -14.32 -2.83
N GLU A 101 6.06 -13.04 -2.46
CA GLU A 101 7.33 -12.34 -2.36
C GLU A 101 7.88 -12.35 -0.92
N PRO A 102 9.12 -12.81 -0.69
CA PRO A 102 9.66 -12.96 0.68
C PRO A 102 9.73 -11.67 1.50
N ALA A 103 9.82 -10.51 0.82
CA ALA A 103 9.91 -9.21 1.46
C ALA A 103 8.54 -8.64 1.85
N PHE A 104 7.45 -9.14 1.27
CA PHE A 104 6.12 -8.64 1.57
C PHE A 104 5.80 -8.81 3.06
N LEU A 105 5.42 -7.72 3.73
CA LEU A 105 5.08 -7.70 5.16
C LEU A 105 6.19 -8.20 6.09
N SER A 106 7.47 -8.10 5.67
CA SER A 106 8.61 -8.52 6.48
C SER A 106 9.03 -7.52 7.57
N GLY A 107 8.40 -6.36 7.61
CA GLY A 107 8.80 -5.23 8.45
C GLY A 107 9.82 -4.34 7.74
N ALA A 108 9.81 -3.05 8.06
CA ALA A 108 10.64 -2.03 7.43
C ALA A 108 10.81 -0.80 8.33
N GLU A 109 11.94 -0.12 8.20
CA GLU A 109 12.11 1.22 8.73
C GLU A 109 11.56 2.24 7.72
N LEU A 110 10.74 3.17 8.20
CA LEU A 110 10.12 4.25 7.44
C LEU A 110 10.18 5.53 8.25
N ASP A 111 10.99 6.48 7.79
CA ASP A 111 11.09 7.82 8.37
C ASP A 111 11.38 7.78 9.89
N ASP A 112 12.48 7.11 10.26
CA ASP A 112 12.92 6.85 11.64
C ASP A 112 11.93 6.06 12.51
N TRP A 113 10.87 5.50 11.93
CA TRP A 113 9.91 4.64 12.60
C TRP A 113 9.98 3.20 12.08
N TYR A 114 10.03 2.22 12.99
CA TYR A 114 10.08 0.82 12.61
C TYR A 114 8.68 0.20 12.54
N ALA A 115 8.27 -0.16 11.32
CA ALA A 115 7.09 -0.98 11.04
C ALA A 115 7.44 -2.45 11.23
N SER A 116 6.87 -3.11 12.24
CA SER A 116 7.14 -4.52 12.51
C SER A 116 6.63 -5.47 11.42
N GLY A 117 7.20 -6.67 11.30
CA GLY A 117 6.68 -7.68 10.37
C GLY A 117 5.26 -8.14 10.72
N LEU A 118 4.39 -8.28 9.71
CA LEU A 118 3.00 -8.77 9.89
C LEU A 118 2.83 -10.27 9.60
N ARG A 119 3.93 -11.01 9.42
CA ARG A 119 3.92 -12.46 9.12
C ARG A 119 4.22 -13.35 10.34
N GLY A 120 3.99 -12.81 11.54
CA GLY A 120 4.43 -13.41 12.80
C GLY A 120 5.88 -13.01 13.11
N MET A 121 6.03 -12.08 14.05
CA MET A 121 7.35 -11.64 14.52
C MET A 121 8.05 -12.77 15.27
N LYS A 122 9.36 -12.90 15.08
CA LYS A 122 10.15 -13.82 15.90
C LYS A 122 10.29 -13.25 17.32
N GLN A 123 10.44 -14.13 18.30
CA GLN A 123 10.50 -13.74 19.71
C GLN A 123 11.61 -12.73 20.02
N ASP A 124 12.76 -12.85 19.37
CA ASP A 124 13.90 -11.93 19.49
C ASP A 124 13.58 -10.53 18.92
N GLU A 125 12.85 -10.47 17.82
CA GLU A 125 12.36 -9.22 17.20
C GLU A 125 11.35 -8.51 18.12
N VAL A 126 10.41 -9.27 18.72
CA VAL A 126 9.48 -8.76 19.73
C VAL A 126 10.23 -8.23 20.95
N VAL A 127 11.22 -8.96 21.44
CA VAL A 127 12.04 -8.55 22.59
C VAL A 127 12.86 -7.28 22.27
N ALA A 128 13.33 -7.11 21.05
CA ALA A 128 14.04 -5.90 20.63
C ALA A 128 13.10 -4.68 20.62
N LEU A 129 11.88 -4.83 20.07
CA LEU A 129 10.86 -3.78 20.02
C LEU A 129 10.36 -3.32 21.39
N LEU A 130 10.27 -4.25 22.36
CA LEU A 130 9.77 -3.92 23.71
C LEU A 130 10.85 -3.31 24.63
N LYS A 131 12.12 -3.24 24.19
CA LYS A 131 13.23 -2.68 24.96
C LYS A 131 13.50 -1.20 24.66
N THR A 132 12.92 -0.67 23.59
CA THR A 132 12.95 0.75 23.21
C THR A 132 11.79 1.48 23.86
#